data_AF-A0A0Q3W033-F1
#
_entry.id   AF-A0A0Q3W033-F1
#
_cell.length_a   1.000
_cell.length_b   1.000
_cell.length_c   1.000
_cell.angle_alpha   90.00
_cell.angle_beta   90.00
_cell.angle_gamma   90.00
#
_symmetry.space_group_name_H-M   'P 1'
#
loop_
_entity.id
_entity.type
_entity.pdbx_description
1 polymer ?
#
loop_
_entity_poly.entity_id
_entity_poly.type
_entity_poly.pdbx_seq_one_letter_code
_entity_poly.pdbx_strand_id
1 'polypeptide(L)'
;MIEEELVLSFKNGVADFKIWSSKADKSSGEWETEYPNWDKLYQHTADLLKGLSVERWNDELIKDFLYILARDNEVENIIEQLIDLPNQLLSLAKFATTYSDADAKWQVAYGLGEISEEKLLIRMLLSNFLNDEQEYVRRRASFALDKHLQQ
;
A
#
# COMPACT_ATOMS: atom_id res chain seq x y z
N MET A 1 -0.09 -25.47 0.29
CA MET A 1 -0.07 -25.39 1.76
C MET A 1 0.58 -24.11 2.27
N ILE A 2 1.68 -23.60 1.70
CA ILE A 2 2.32 -22.36 2.18
C ILE A 2 1.51 -21.09 1.86
N GLU A 3 0.95 -20.96 0.64
CA GLU A 3 0.26 -19.74 0.23
C GLU A 3 -1.05 -19.47 1.00
N GLU A 4 -1.83 -20.50 1.30
CA GLU A 4 -3.07 -20.37 2.09
C GLU A 4 -2.78 -19.88 3.52
N GLU A 5 -1.67 -20.34 4.11
CA GLU A 5 -1.23 -19.92 5.43
C GLU A 5 -0.77 -18.46 5.46
N LEU A 6 -0.09 -17.99 4.41
CA LEU A 6 0.28 -16.59 4.25
C LEU A 6 -0.94 -15.69 4.18
N VAL A 7 -1.92 -16.06 3.33
CA VAL A 7 -3.17 -15.31 3.17
C VAL A 7 -3.96 -15.28 4.48
N LEU A 8 -4.07 -16.43 5.17
CA LEU A 8 -4.80 -16.52 6.43
C LEU A 8 -4.13 -15.68 7.53
N SER A 9 -2.81 -15.72 7.65
CA SER A 9 -2.06 -14.96 8.65
C SER A 9 -2.21 -13.46 8.44
N PHE A 10 -2.09 -13.00 7.19
CA PHE A 10 -2.33 -11.61 6.82
C PHE A 10 -3.76 -11.18 7.14
N LYS A 11 -4.77 -11.95 6.68
CA LYS A 11 -6.19 -11.64 6.94
C LYS A 11 -6.52 -11.58 8.43
N ASN A 12 -5.98 -12.48 9.23
CA ASN A 12 -6.15 -12.45 10.68
C ASN A 12 -5.54 -11.18 11.29
N GLY A 13 -4.35 -10.78 10.84
CA GLY A 13 -3.73 -9.52 11.26
C GLY A 13 -4.56 -8.28 10.91
N VAL A 14 -5.15 -8.25 9.71
CA VAL A 14 -6.07 -7.19 9.28
C VAL A 14 -7.34 -7.19 10.14
N ALA A 15 -7.90 -8.36 10.44
CA ALA A 15 -9.07 -8.49 11.29
C ALA A 15 -8.79 -7.99 12.72
N ASP A 16 -7.65 -8.35 13.29
CA ASP A 16 -7.21 -7.88 14.62
C ASP A 16 -7.06 -6.35 14.64
N PHE A 17 -6.46 -5.75 13.59
CA PHE A 17 -6.38 -4.30 13.44
C PHE A 17 -7.77 -3.66 13.38
N LYS A 18 -8.70 -4.21 12.58
CA LYS A 18 -10.09 -3.73 12.48
C LYS A 18 -10.84 -3.81 13.81
N ILE A 19 -10.63 -4.89 14.58
CA ILE A 19 -11.22 -5.06 15.92
C ILE A 19 -10.66 -4.02 16.88
N TRP A 20 -9.34 -3.82 16.91
CA TRP A 20 -8.71 -2.83 17.77
C TRP A 20 -9.15 -1.41 17.40
N SER A 21 -9.09 -1.05 16.11
CA SER A 21 -9.46 0.28 15.62
C SER A 21 -10.93 0.65 15.81
N SER A 22 -11.81 -0.34 16.00
CA SER A 22 -13.21 -0.08 16.39
C SER A 22 -13.36 0.47 17.81
N LYS A 23 -12.32 0.36 18.63
CA LYS A 23 -12.28 0.76 20.04
C LYS A 23 -11.24 1.83 20.35
N ALA A 24 -10.36 2.14 19.40
CA ALA A 24 -9.32 3.14 19.55
C ALA A 24 -9.91 4.55 19.67
N ASP A 25 -9.25 5.41 20.45
CA ASP A 25 -9.54 6.84 20.44
C ASP A 25 -8.98 7.45 19.14
N LYS A 26 -9.83 8.13 18.37
CA LYS A 26 -9.46 8.73 17.08
C LYS A 26 -9.39 10.25 17.17
N SER A 27 -9.25 10.77 18.39
CA SER A 27 -9.09 12.20 18.64
C SER A 27 -7.72 12.72 18.20
N SER A 28 -6.69 11.87 18.21
CA SER A 28 -5.39 12.16 17.59
C SER A 28 -5.43 11.88 16.09
N GLY A 29 -4.70 12.68 15.30
CA GLY A 29 -4.59 12.49 13.84
C GLY A 29 -3.78 11.26 13.44
N GLU A 30 -2.98 10.72 14.35
CA GLU A 30 -2.04 9.60 14.14
C GLU A 30 -2.41 8.37 14.99
N TRP A 31 -3.69 8.26 15.38
CA TRP A 31 -4.15 7.21 16.29
C TRP A 31 -3.79 5.81 15.81
N GLU A 32 -3.68 5.56 14.50
CA GLU A 32 -3.26 4.27 13.96
C GLU A 32 -1.89 3.82 14.48
N THR A 33 -0.97 4.75 14.77
CA THR A 33 0.37 4.45 15.29
C THR A 33 0.34 3.79 16.68
N GLU A 34 -0.77 3.92 17.40
CA GLU A 34 -0.97 3.33 18.72
C GLU A 34 -1.33 1.84 18.67
N TYR A 35 -1.49 1.24 17.49
CA TYR A 35 -1.78 -0.19 17.37
C TYR A 35 -0.59 -1.03 17.86
N PRO A 36 -0.73 -1.81 18.96
CA PRO A 36 0.41 -2.45 19.62
C PRO A 36 1.00 -3.62 18.84
N ASN A 37 0.32 -4.11 17.78
CA ASN A 37 0.76 -5.27 17.02
C ASN A 37 1.19 -4.91 15.59
N TRP A 38 1.60 -3.66 15.35
CA TRP A 38 2.14 -3.24 14.05
C TRP A 38 3.30 -4.13 13.59
N ASP A 39 4.29 -4.41 14.44
CA ASP A 39 5.43 -5.27 14.11
C ASP A 39 5.01 -6.64 13.55
N LYS A 40 4.00 -7.25 14.16
CA LYS A 40 3.47 -8.54 13.68
C LYS A 40 2.75 -8.39 12.34
N LEU A 41 1.99 -7.31 12.16
CA LEU A 41 1.29 -7.05 10.91
C LEU A 41 2.27 -6.74 9.77
N TYR A 42 3.34 -5.99 10.04
CA TYR A 42 4.43 -5.76 9.10
C TYR A 42 5.14 -7.05 8.69
N GLN A 43 5.33 -7.99 9.62
CA GLN A 43 5.86 -9.30 9.29
C GLN A 43 4.91 -10.06 8.34
N HIS A 44 3.60 -10.05 8.62
CA HIS A 44 2.63 -10.71 7.74
C HIS A 44 2.55 -10.07 6.35
N THR A 45 2.65 -8.75 6.21
CA THR A 45 2.69 -8.09 4.89
C THR A 45 3.94 -8.48 4.13
N ALA A 46 5.10 -8.49 4.78
CA ALA A 46 6.37 -8.86 4.17
C ALA A 46 6.37 -10.32 3.70
N ASP A 47 5.87 -11.23 4.52
CA ASP A 47 5.78 -12.66 4.19
C ASP A 47 4.81 -12.90 3.03
N LEU A 48 3.65 -12.22 3.03
CA LEU A 48 2.68 -12.31 1.93
C LEU A 48 3.29 -11.82 0.61
N LEU A 49 3.91 -10.64 0.60
CA LEU A 49 4.52 -10.06 -0.61
C LEU A 49 5.66 -10.91 -1.19
N LYS A 50 6.45 -11.55 -0.32
CA LYS A 50 7.55 -12.45 -0.72
C LYS A 50 7.06 -13.82 -1.18
N GLY A 51 5.99 -14.32 -0.57
CA GLY A 51 5.50 -15.68 -0.79
C GLY A 51 4.39 -15.83 -1.83
N LEU A 52 3.67 -14.75 -2.17
CA LEU A 52 2.56 -14.79 -3.12
C LEU A 52 2.47 -13.53 -3.97
N SER A 53 2.63 -13.66 -5.29
CA SER A 53 2.48 -12.56 -6.23
C SER A 53 1.11 -11.89 -6.16
N VAL A 54 1.08 -10.55 -6.14
CA VAL A 54 -0.14 -9.73 -6.14
C VAL A 54 -1.07 -10.06 -7.30
N GLU A 55 -0.54 -10.45 -8.47
CA GLU A 55 -1.36 -10.86 -9.62
C GLU A 55 -2.22 -12.11 -9.35
N ARG A 56 -1.92 -12.85 -8.29
CA ARG A 56 -2.67 -14.05 -7.86
C ARG A 56 -3.63 -13.76 -6.71
N TRP A 57 -3.64 -12.54 -6.19
CA TRP A 57 -4.53 -12.16 -5.10
C TRP A 57 -5.95 -11.97 -5.63
N ASN A 58 -6.93 -12.30 -4.79
CA ASN A 58 -8.32 -11.97 -5.08
C ASN A 58 -8.66 -10.54 -4.63
N ASP A 59 -9.80 -10.02 -5.08
CA ASP A 59 -10.24 -8.65 -4.80
C ASP A 59 -10.31 -8.32 -3.30
N GLU A 60 -10.68 -9.30 -2.48
CA GLU A 60 -10.79 -9.12 -1.03
C GLU A 60 -9.41 -8.94 -0.40
N LEU A 61 -8.44 -9.79 -0.77
CA LEU A 61 -7.07 -9.71 -0.30
C LEU A 61 -6.40 -8.40 -0.73
N ILE A 62 -6.63 -7.96 -1.96
CA ILE A 62 -6.17 -6.66 -2.47
C ILE A 62 -6.75 -5.51 -1.63
N LYS A 63 -8.07 -5.54 -1.36
CA LYS A 63 -8.74 -4.50 -0.57
C LYS A 63 -8.24 -4.47 0.87
N ASP A 64 -7.98 -5.61 1.49
CA ASP A 64 -7.42 -5.69 2.84
C ASP A 64 -5.98 -5.18 2.88
N PHE A 65 -5.17 -5.48 1.86
CA PHE A 65 -3.80 -4.96 1.75
C PHE A 65 -3.77 -3.44 1.59
N LEU A 66 -4.57 -2.92 0.65
CA LEU A 66 -4.68 -1.46 0.46
C LEU A 66 -5.27 -0.77 1.71
N TYR A 67 -6.18 -1.42 2.42
CA TYR A 67 -6.72 -0.90 3.68
C TYR A 67 -5.61 -0.74 4.72
N ILE A 68 -4.79 -1.76 4.96
CA ILE A 68 -3.71 -1.65 5.96
C ILE A 68 -2.59 -0.71 5.49
N LEU A 69 -2.26 -0.68 4.20
CA LEU A 69 -1.35 0.32 3.64
C LEU A 69 -1.83 1.75 3.98
N ALA A 70 -3.12 2.04 3.78
CA ALA A 70 -3.70 3.34 4.14
C ALA A 70 -3.60 3.66 5.64
N ARG A 71 -3.60 2.65 6.51
CA ARG A 71 -3.49 2.85 7.97
C ARG A 71 -2.06 3.02 8.45
N ASP A 72 -1.08 2.55 7.68
CA ASP A 72 0.34 2.75 7.93
C ASP A 72 0.86 4.08 7.34
N ASN A 73 -0.01 5.08 7.18
CA ASN A 73 0.29 6.32 6.45
C ASN A 73 1.28 7.25 7.16
N GLU A 74 1.43 7.13 8.48
CA GLU A 74 2.36 7.96 9.26
C GLU A 74 3.78 7.36 9.31
N VAL A 75 3.89 6.03 9.39
CA VAL A 75 5.19 5.34 9.56
C VAL A 75 5.73 4.82 8.23
N GLU A 76 4.85 4.54 7.25
CA GLU A 76 5.20 4.19 5.87
C GLU A 76 6.02 2.88 5.71
N ASN A 77 6.04 2.00 6.71
CA ASN A 77 6.80 0.75 6.68
C ASN A 77 6.35 -0.20 5.55
N ILE A 78 5.05 -0.27 5.25
CA ILE A 78 4.50 -1.16 4.21
C ILE A 78 4.83 -0.65 2.81
N ILE A 79 4.84 0.67 2.59
CA ILE A 79 5.26 1.19 1.28
C ILE A 79 6.76 0.96 1.05
N GLU A 80 7.59 1.05 2.08
CA GLU A 80 9.02 0.68 1.98
C GLU A 80 9.21 -0.81 1.61
N GLN A 81 8.42 -1.72 2.19
CA GLN A 81 8.43 -3.13 1.77
C GLN A 81 8.05 -3.34 0.30
N LEU A 82 7.14 -2.51 -0.23
CA LEU A 82 6.72 -2.56 -1.63
C LEU A 82 7.79 -1.96 -2.57
N ILE A 83 8.48 -0.90 -2.16
CA ILE A 83 9.58 -0.29 -2.91
C ILE A 83 10.71 -1.32 -3.10
N ASP A 84 11.01 -2.12 -2.07
CA ASP A 84 11.97 -3.24 -2.14
C ASP A 84 11.52 -4.39 -3.05
N LEU A 85 10.24 -4.40 -3.47
CA LEU A 85 9.63 -5.42 -4.33
C LEU A 85 8.90 -4.79 -5.54
N PRO A 86 9.62 -4.16 -6.49
CA PRO A 86 9.02 -3.32 -7.54
C PRO A 86 7.91 -4.00 -8.35
N ASN A 87 8.04 -5.29 -8.66
CA ASN A 87 7.01 -6.04 -9.39
C ASN A 87 5.69 -6.18 -8.62
N GLN A 88 5.76 -6.32 -7.29
CA GLN A 88 4.58 -6.35 -6.43
C GLN A 88 3.93 -4.97 -6.37
N LEU A 89 4.73 -3.92 -6.21
CA LEU A 89 4.26 -2.53 -6.22
C LEU A 89 3.57 -2.17 -7.54
N LEU A 90 4.17 -2.48 -8.68
CA LEU A 90 3.57 -2.25 -10.01
C LEU A 90 2.25 -3.00 -10.18
N SER A 91 2.16 -4.23 -9.66
CA SER A 91 0.93 -5.03 -9.72
C SER A 91 -0.16 -4.44 -8.83
N LEU A 92 0.17 -4.06 -7.59
CA LEU A 92 -0.76 -3.44 -6.65
C LEU A 92 -1.24 -2.07 -7.15
N ALA A 93 -0.36 -1.30 -7.77
CA ALA A 93 -0.65 0.03 -8.29
C ALA A 93 -1.79 0.04 -9.32
N LYS A 94 -1.88 -1.00 -10.16
CA LYS A 94 -2.99 -1.17 -11.12
C LYS A 94 -4.35 -1.10 -10.41
N PHE A 95 -4.48 -1.72 -9.23
CA PHE A 95 -5.70 -1.71 -8.42
C PHE A 95 -5.86 -0.41 -7.61
N ALA A 96 -4.77 0.14 -7.10
CA ALA A 96 -4.80 1.35 -6.29
C ALA A 96 -5.35 2.56 -7.04
N THR A 97 -5.18 2.65 -8.36
CA THR A 97 -5.73 3.74 -9.19
C THR A 97 -7.24 3.93 -9.06
N THR A 98 -7.98 2.86 -8.74
CA THR A 98 -9.45 2.89 -8.56
C THR A 98 -9.89 2.66 -7.12
N TYR A 99 -8.96 2.55 -6.17
CA TYR A 99 -9.31 2.37 -4.75
C TYR A 99 -9.96 3.64 -4.20
N SER A 100 -10.65 3.57 -3.07
CA SER A 100 -11.34 4.76 -2.52
C SER A 100 -10.51 5.54 -1.50
N ASP A 101 -9.59 4.87 -0.80
CA ASP A 101 -8.81 5.48 0.28
C ASP A 101 -7.64 6.29 -0.29
N ALA A 102 -7.61 7.59 0.02
CA ALA A 102 -6.59 8.51 -0.45
C ALA A 102 -5.21 8.15 0.12
N ASP A 103 -5.17 7.59 1.35
CA ASP A 103 -3.93 7.32 2.05
C ASP A 103 -3.13 6.18 1.41
N ALA A 104 -3.83 5.15 0.92
CA ALA A 104 -3.19 4.12 0.12
C ALA A 104 -2.69 4.67 -1.22
N LYS A 105 -3.48 5.51 -1.88
CA LYS A 105 -3.13 6.02 -3.23
C LYS A 105 -1.90 6.89 -3.22
N TRP A 106 -1.80 7.84 -2.29
CA TRP A 106 -0.67 8.75 -2.27
C TRP A 106 0.62 8.01 -1.93
N GLN A 107 0.55 7.00 -1.06
CA GLN A 107 1.68 6.13 -0.74
C GLN A 107 2.12 5.31 -1.96
N VAL A 108 1.18 4.70 -2.69
CA VAL A 108 1.50 3.99 -3.94
C VAL A 108 2.12 4.93 -4.98
N ALA A 109 1.57 6.14 -5.15
CA ALA A 109 2.12 7.13 -6.06
C ALA A 109 3.55 7.55 -5.66
N TYR A 110 3.81 7.70 -4.36
CA TYR A 110 5.16 7.93 -3.83
C TYR A 110 6.10 6.77 -4.16
N GLY A 111 5.75 5.52 -3.79
CA GLY A 111 6.62 4.37 -4.00
C GLY A 111 6.95 4.15 -5.48
N LEU A 112 6.01 4.42 -6.39
CA LEU A 112 6.26 4.38 -7.84
C LEU A 112 7.36 5.36 -8.27
N GLY A 113 7.55 6.47 -7.55
CA GLY A 113 8.62 7.44 -7.76
C GLY A 113 10.00 6.99 -7.26
N GLU A 114 10.05 5.99 -6.37
CA GLU A 114 11.30 5.49 -5.78
C GLU A 114 11.89 4.29 -6.54
N ILE A 115 11.10 3.63 -7.39
CA ILE A 115 11.55 2.50 -8.22
C ILE A 115 11.87 2.95 -9.64
N SER A 116 12.66 2.18 -10.40
CA SER A 116 13.16 2.57 -11.75
C SER A 116 12.80 1.58 -12.87
N GLU A 117 12.23 0.43 -12.50
CA GLU A 117 11.78 -0.64 -13.36
C GLU A 117 10.58 -0.20 -14.21
N GLU A 118 10.42 -0.74 -15.42
CA GLU A 118 9.21 -0.54 -16.22
C GLU A 118 8.78 0.94 -16.38
N LYS A 119 9.74 1.86 -16.60
CA LYS A 119 9.52 3.33 -16.65
C LYS A 119 8.27 3.77 -17.42
N LEU A 120 7.92 3.10 -18.52
CA LEU A 120 6.71 3.42 -19.29
C LEU A 120 5.43 3.11 -18.51
N LEU A 121 5.35 1.93 -17.89
CA LEU A 121 4.23 1.52 -17.05
C LEU A 121 4.09 2.43 -15.83
N ILE A 122 5.21 2.78 -15.17
CA ILE A 122 5.21 3.72 -14.05
C ILE A 122 4.58 5.05 -14.47
N ARG A 123 5.04 5.64 -15.59
CA ARG A 123 4.48 6.92 -16.07
C ARG A 123 2.99 6.81 -16.40
N MET A 124 2.55 5.69 -16.96
CA MET A 124 1.12 5.45 -17.21
C MET A 124 0.31 5.39 -15.91
N LEU A 125 0.79 4.66 -14.89
CA LEU A 125 0.14 4.56 -13.59
C LEU A 125 0.11 5.91 -12.87
N LEU A 126 1.24 6.64 -12.83
CA LEU A 126 1.32 7.99 -12.25
C LEU A 126 0.38 8.98 -12.94
N SER A 127 0.18 8.85 -14.25
CA SER A 127 -0.78 9.69 -14.99
C SER A 127 -2.23 9.47 -14.52
N ASN A 128 -2.59 8.27 -14.06
CA ASN A 128 -3.90 8.03 -13.46
C ASN A 128 -4.02 8.75 -12.11
N PHE A 129 -3.00 8.68 -11.25
CA PHE A 129 -3.00 9.38 -9.96
C PHE A 129 -2.95 10.91 -10.08
N LEU A 130 -2.36 11.46 -11.16
CA LEU A 130 -2.41 12.90 -11.45
C LEU A 130 -3.83 13.43 -11.70
N ASN A 131 -4.77 12.55 -12.05
CA ASN A 131 -6.17 12.89 -12.27
C ASN A 131 -7.06 12.54 -11.07
N ASP A 132 -6.49 12.15 -9.92
CA ASP A 132 -7.26 11.80 -8.73
C ASP A 132 -8.02 13.00 -8.16
N GLU A 133 -9.16 12.76 -7.52
CA GLU A 133 -9.98 13.81 -6.89
C GLU A 133 -9.25 14.48 -5.72
N GLN A 134 -8.40 13.74 -5.01
CA GLN A 134 -7.68 14.22 -3.84
C GLN A 134 -6.38 14.95 -4.22
N GLU A 135 -6.27 16.21 -3.81
CA GLU A 135 -5.11 17.07 -4.12
C GLU A 135 -3.78 16.44 -3.67
N TYR A 136 -3.76 15.83 -2.49
CA TYR A 136 -2.54 15.24 -1.95
C TYR A 136 -2.04 14.07 -2.80
N VAL A 137 -2.96 13.22 -3.31
CA VAL A 137 -2.63 12.14 -4.25
C VAL A 137 -2.01 12.70 -5.53
N ARG A 138 -2.64 13.73 -6.12
CA ARG A 138 -2.12 14.39 -7.34
C ARG A 138 -0.71 14.96 -7.11
N ARG A 139 -0.47 15.58 -5.95
CA ARG A 139 0.85 16.15 -5.62
C ARG A 139 1.93 15.08 -5.49
N ARG A 140 1.65 13.96 -4.80
CA ARG A 140 2.61 12.85 -4.68
C ARG A 140 2.90 12.23 -6.05
N ALA A 141 1.88 12.08 -6.89
CA ALA A 141 2.06 11.61 -8.27
C ALA A 141 2.91 12.57 -9.13
N SER A 142 2.72 13.88 -8.98
CA SER A 142 3.53 14.88 -9.69
C SER A 142 5.01 14.80 -9.29
N PHE A 143 5.30 14.72 -7.99
CA PHE A 143 6.68 14.60 -7.51
C PHE A 143 7.35 13.31 -7.98
N ALA A 144 6.62 12.19 -7.95
CA ALA A 144 7.10 10.92 -8.47
C ALA A 144 7.38 11.00 -9.98
N LEU A 145 6.52 11.64 -10.76
CA LEU A 145 6.73 11.80 -12.20
C LEU A 145 7.95 12.67 -12.50
N ASP A 146 8.13 13.77 -11.77
CA ASP A 146 9.30 14.64 -11.92
C ASP A 146 10.61 13.88 -11.64
N LYS A 147 10.64 13.02 -10.61
CA LYS A 147 11.78 12.12 -10.35
C LYS A 147 12.10 11.24 -11.57
N HIS A 148 11.07 10.66 -12.20
CA HIS A 148 11.22 9.79 -13.38
C HIS A 148 11.64 10.51 -14.66
N LEU A 149 11.39 11.82 -14.77
CA LEU A 149 11.81 12.64 -15.90
C LEU A 149 13.28 13.07 -15.80
N GLN A 150 13.85 13.05 -14.59
CA GLN A 150 15.24 13.45 -14.32
C GLN A 150 16.24 12.27 -14.36
N GLN A 151 15.75 11.02 -14.42
CA GLN A 151 16.53 9.77 -14.46
C GLN A 151 16.63 9.17 -15.87
#